data_AF-A0A2V9WBU2-F1
#
_entry.id   AF-A0A2V9WBU2-F1
#
_cell.length_a   1.000
_cell.length_b   1.000
_cell.length_c   1.000
_cell.angle_alpha   90.00
_cell.angle_beta   90.00
_cell.angle_gamma   90.00
#
_symmetry.space_group_name_H-M   'P 1'
#
loop_
_entity.id
_entity.type
_entity.pdbx_description
1 polymer ?
#
loop_
_entity_poly.entity_id
_entity_poly.type
_entity_poly.pdbx_seq_one_letter_code
_entity_poly.pdbx_strand_id
1 'polypeptide(L)' 'MTGNPSTILVGTVEKIIKPRVPSEPERAQIAVEGADHLYKELRIENALTDARGNEVQLKVGAKLELTVEADVKDVIKKT' A
#
# COMPACT_ATOMS: atom_id res chain seq x y z
N MET A 1 -15.90 3.84 -19.52
CA MET A 1 -14.92 2.83 -19.05
C MET A 1 -15.49 2.23 -17.78
N THR A 2 -15.92 0.97 -17.81
CA THR A 2 -16.33 0.25 -16.59
C THR A 2 -15.05 -0.13 -15.86
N GLY A 3 -14.64 0.69 -14.90
CA GLY A 3 -13.50 0.39 -14.04
C GLY A 3 -13.81 -0.81 -13.15
N ASN A 4 -12.77 -1.54 -12.78
CA ASN A 4 -12.85 -2.58 -11.76
C ASN A 4 -13.44 -1.99 -10.46
N PRO A 5 -14.25 -2.75 -9.70
CA PRO A 5 -14.70 -2.33 -8.38
C PRO A 5 -13.51 -2.06 -7.48
N SER A 6 -13.55 -0.92 -6.78
CA SER A 6 -12.47 -0.50 -5.88
C SER A 6 -12.98 0.25 -4.65
N THR A 7 -12.13 0.30 -3.63
CA THR A 7 -12.29 1.17 -2.45
C THR A 7 -10.95 1.83 -2.12
N ILE A 8 -11.00 3.00 -1.48
CA ILE A 8 -9.81 3.72 -1.04
C ILE A 8 -9.71 3.62 0.48
N LEU A 9 -8.51 3.31 0.97
CA LEU A 9 -8.15 3.36 2.38
C LEU A 9 -7.10 4.45 2.57
N VAL A 10 -7.15 5.16 3.70
CA VAL A 10 -6.12 6.14 4.05
C VAL A 10 -5.06 5.44 4.89
N GLY A 11 -3.79 5.73 4.62
CA GLY A 11 -2.68 5.16 5.37
C GLY A 11 -1.59 6.16 5.69
N THR A 12 -0.81 5.86 6.71
CA THR A 12 0.40 6.60 7.07
C THR A 12 1.59 5.67 7.15
N VAL A 13 2.72 6.05 6.55
CA VAL A 13 3.98 5.31 6.69
C VAL A 13 4.48 5.47 8.12
N GLU A 14 4.37 4.41 8.91
CA GLU A 14 4.76 4.42 10.32
C GLU A 14 6.26 4.15 10.47
N LYS A 15 6.80 3.25 9.64
CA LYS A 15 8.19 2.81 9.76
C LYS A 15 8.78 2.36 8.42
N ILE A 16 10.03 2.71 8.18
CA ILE A 16 10.86 2.05 7.16
C ILE A 16 11.69 0.98 7.84
N ILE A 17 11.49 -0.27 7.42
CA ILE A 17 12.16 -1.44 7.95
C ILE A 17 13.35 -1.73 7.05
N LYS A 18 14.55 -1.55 7.59
CA LYS A 18 15.78 -1.93 6.91
C LYS A 18 15.86 -3.46 6.79
N PRO A 19 16.34 -3.96 5.65
CA PRO A 19 16.54 -5.39 5.45
C PRO A 19 17.63 -5.90 6.41
N ARG A 20 17.56 -7.17 6.79
CA ARG A 20 18.67 -7.81 7.53
C ARG A 20 19.81 -8.20 6.60
N VAL A 21 19.47 -8.52 5.34
CA VAL A 21 20.42 -8.88 4.29
C VAL A 21 20.60 -7.67 3.37
N PRO A 22 21.83 -7.18 3.13
CA PRO A 22 22.05 -5.98 2.32
C PRO A 22 21.52 -6.03 0.88
N SER A 23 21.28 -7.23 0.35
CA SER A 23 20.75 -7.44 -1.00
C SER A 23 19.22 -7.38 -1.09
N GLU A 24 18.51 -7.35 0.03
CA GLU A 24 17.04 -7.25 0.03
C GLU A 24 16.60 -5.77 0.05
N PRO A 25 15.45 -5.41 -0.54
CA PRO A 25 14.93 -4.06 -0.45
C PRO A 25 14.42 -3.75 0.97
N GLU A 26 14.50 -2.49 1.37
CA GLU A 26 13.78 -2.01 2.55
C GLU A 26 12.26 -2.08 2.35
N ARG A 27 11.52 -2.21 3.44
CA ARG A 27 10.05 -2.27 3.42
C ARG A 27 9.43 -1.08 4.13
N ALA A 28 8.40 -0.50 3.53
CA ALA A 28 7.55 0.47 4.19
C ALA A 28 6.44 -0.25 4.95
N GLN A 29 6.35 -0.01 6.26
CA GLN A 29 5.20 -0.38 7.08
C GLN A 29 4.22 0.79 7.10
N ILE A 30 3.00 0.51 6.67
CA ILE A 30 1.91 1.47 6.52
C ILE A 30 0.82 1.10 7.51
N ALA A 31 0.49 2.03 8.40
CA ALA A 31 -0.67 1.94 9.27
C ALA A 31 -1.89 2.39 8.47
N VAL A 32 -2.90 1.53 8.34
CA VAL A 32 -4.13 1.78 7.60
C VAL A 32 -5.22 2.28 8.55
N GLU A 33 -5.77 3.45 8.27
CA GLU A 33 -6.85 4.06 9.03
C GLU A 33 -8.17 3.31 8.79
N GLY A 34 -8.98 3.14 9.85
CA GLY A 34 -10.28 2.48 9.76
C GLY A 34 -10.25 0.95 9.63
N ALA A 35 -9.07 0.32 9.53
CA ALA A 35 -8.95 -1.13 9.60
C ALA A 35 -9.19 -1.65 11.04
N ASP A 36 -9.70 -2.87 11.20
CA ASP A 36 -9.94 -3.47 12.51
C ASP A 36 -8.64 -3.61 13.33
N HIS A 37 -8.76 -3.49 14.66
CA HIS A 37 -7.64 -3.30 15.59
C HIS A 37 -6.48 -4.32 15.48
N LEU A 38 -6.74 -5.53 14.98
CA LEU A 38 -5.76 -6.62 14.95
C LEU A 38 -4.97 -6.70 13.62
N TYR A 39 -5.35 -5.98 12.55
CA TYR A 39 -4.72 -6.08 11.23
C TYR A 39 -4.63 -4.73 10.50
N LYS A 40 -4.01 -3.75 11.15
CA LYS A 40 -3.86 -2.38 10.59
C LYS A 40 -2.59 -2.15 9.77
N GLU A 41 -1.70 -3.15 9.66
CA GLU A 41 -0.37 -2.94 9.08
C GLU A 41 -0.23 -3.61 7.72
N LEU A 42 0.09 -2.81 6.70
CA LEU A 42 0.51 -3.26 5.38
C LEU A 42 2.02 -3.08 5.24
N ARG A 43 2.74 -4.10 4.77
CA ARG A 43 4.17 -3.99 4.44
C ARG A 43 4.39 -4.23 2.96
N ILE A 44 4.96 -3.24 2.30
CA ILE A 44 5.35 -3.31 0.88
C ILE A 44 6.84 -3.01 0.73
N GLU A 45 7.44 -3.46 -0.37
CA GLU A 45 8.77 -3.00 -0.75
C GLU A 45 8.75 -1.50 -0.97
N ASN A 46 9.75 -0.79 -0.42
CA ASN A 46 9.87 0.65 -0.56
C ASN A 46 10.61 1.00 -1.86
N ALA A 47 10.06 0.55 -2.98
CA ALA A 47 10.58 0.78 -4.32
C ALA A 47 9.38 1.16 -5.22
N LEU A 48 9.22 2.46 -5.47
CA LEU A 48 8.17 3.02 -6.30
C LEU A 48 8.80 3.59 -7.57
N THR A 49 8.02 3.68 -8.64
CA THR A 49 8.45 4.34 -9.88
C THR A 49 7.69 5.65 -10.05
N ASP A 50 8.41 6.75 -10.27
CA ASP A 50 7.80 8.04 -10.57
C ASP A 50 7.35 8.14 -12.05
N ALA A 51 6.67 9.22 -12.41
CA ALA A 51 6.19 9.44 -13.78
C ALA A 51 7.29 9.57 -14.84
N ARG A 52 8.55 9.74 -14.43
CA ARG A 52 9.73 9.82 -15.31
C ARG A 52 10.47 8.48 -15.40
N GLY A 53 10.01 7.46 -14.67
CA GLY A 53 10.65 6.14 -14.60
C GLY A 53 11.75 6.03 -13.56
N ASN A 54 11.94 7.03 -12.69
CA ASN A 54 12.95 6.94 -11.62
C ASN A 54 12.44 6.09 -10.46
N GLU A 55 13.34 5.32 -9.86
CA GLU A 55 13.06 4.66 -8.59
C GLU A 55 13.07 5.68 -7.45
N VAL A 56 12.00 5.68 -6.65
CA VAL A 56 11.77 6.58 -5.53
C VAL A 56 11.22 5.81 -4.33
N GLN A 57 11.33 6.39 -3.15
CA GLN A 57 11.00 5.74 -1.89
C GLN A 57 10.04 6.60 -1.05
N LEU A 58 9.18 5.94 -0.30
CA LEU A 58 8.34 6.53 0.73
C LEU A 58 9.18 6.97 1.93
N LYS A 59 8.74 8.05 2.58
CA LYS A 59 9.30 8.55 3.84
C LYS A 59 8.37 8.26 5.01
N VAL A 60 8.94 8.10 6.21
CA VAL A 60 8.15 8.03 7.46
C VAL A 60 7.27 9.27 7.58
N GLY A 61 6.02 9.06 8.01
CA GLY A 61 4.99 10.09 8.14
C GLY A 61 4.32 10.50 6.83
N ALA A 62 4.67 9.92 5.68
CA ALA A 62 3.95 10.15 4.45
C ALA A 62 2.50 9.64 4.58
N LYS A 63 1.54 10.50 4.21
CA LYS A 63 0.13 10.15 4.07
C LYS A 63 -0.11 9.59 2.67
N LEU A 64 -0.87 8.50 2.60
CA LEU A 64 -1.08 7.72 1.38
C LEU A 64 -2.58 7.44 1.21
N GLU A 65 -3.01 7.37 -0.04
CA GLU A 65 -4.26 6.73 -0.43
C GLU A 65 -3.91 5.34 -0.99
N LEU A 66 -4.54 4.32 -0.43
CA LEU A 66 -4.38 2.92 -0.82
C LEU A 66 -5.62 2.49 -1.58
N THR A 67 -5.46 2.19 -2.86
CA THR A 67 -6.53 1.65 -3.69
C THR A 67 -6.54 0.14 -3.59
N VAL A 68 -7.66 -0.43 -3.12
CA VAL A 68 -7.94 -1.86 -3.20
C VAL A 68 -8.87 -2.07 -4.39
N GLU A 69 -8.41 -2.80 -5.39
CA GLU A 69 -9.14 -3.06 -6.62
C GLU A 69 -9.25 -4.58 -6.84
N ALA A 70 -10.40 -5.03 -7.34
CA ALA A 70 -10.64 -6.42 -7.70
C ALA A 70 -11.25 -6.52 -9.09
N ASP A 71 -10.95 -7.60 -9.83
CA ASP A 71 -11.60 -7.85 -11.11
C ASP A 71 -13.10 -8.09 -10.93
N VAL A 72 -13.90 -7.69 -11.92
CA VAL A 72 -15.37 -7.86 -11.91
C VAL A 72 -15.80 -9.32 -11.74
N LYS A 73 -15.00 -10.27 -12.25
CA LYS A 73 -15.27 -11.71 -12.11
C LYS A 73 -15.10 -12.23 -10.68
N ASP A 74 -14.35 -11.52 -9.85
CA ASP A 74 -13.95 -11.94 -8.50
C ASP A 74 -14.82 -11.27 -7.41
N VAL A 75 -15.90 -10.57 -7.79
CA VAL A 75 -16.84 -9.95 -6.86
C VAL A 75 -18.24 -10.53 -6.96
N ILE A 76 -18.97 -10.52 -5.85
CA ILE A 76 -20.40 -10.85 -5.78
C ILE A 76 -21.21 -9.60 -5.40
N LYS A 77 -22.46 -9.53 -5.85
CA LYS A 77 -23.36 -8.44 -5.48
C LYS A 77 -23.63 -8.49 -3.97
N LYS A 78 -23.43 -7.37 -3.27
CA LYS A 78 -23.81 -7.22 -1.86
C LYS A 78 -25.34 -7.21 -1.76
N THR A 79 -25.88 -8.12 -0.96
CA THR A 79 -27.31 -8.21 -0.61
C THR A 79 -27.66 -7.33 0.58
#